data_AF-A0A4U7DSD9-F1
#
_entry.id   AF-A0A4U7DSD9-F1
#
_cell.length_a   1.000
_cell.length_b   1.000
_cell.length_c   1.000
_cell.angle_alpha   90.00
_cell.angle_beta   90.00
_cell.angle_gamma   90.00
#
_symmetry.space_group_name_H-M   'P 1'
#
loop_
_entity.id
_entity.type
_entity.pdbx_description
1 polymer ?
#
loop_
_entity_poly.entity_id
_entity_poly.type
_entity_poly.pdbx_seq_one_letter_code
_entity_poly.pdbx_strand_id
1 'polypeptide(L)'
;MDTMGAAALGWRLAVAVVAIAGPTVLYLGLWRLLERLRDDALIERLVARGAVDRPRPAAADVLAAAMSGVDGRRCPACGTVVVAGEAECRGCRRPIEGGE
;
A
#
# COMPACT_ATOMS: atom_id res chain seq x y z
N MET A 1 -24.34 21.23 33.75
CA MET A 1 -23.29 20.31 33.26
C MET A 1 -21.98 21.06 33.35
N ASP A 2 -21.13 20.71 34.30
CA ASP A 2 -19.85 21.38 34.54
C ASP A 2 -18.93 21.21 33.33
N THR A 3 -18.80 22.27 32.54
CA THR A 3 -18.00 22.31 31.31
C THR A 3 -16.52 22.00 31.59
N MET A 4 -16.02 22.39 32.77
CA MET A 4 -14.67 22.06 33.25
C MET A 4 -14.47 20.56 33.49
N GLY A 5 -15.48 19.85 34.00
CA GLY A 5 -15.43 18.40 34.20
C GLY A 5 -15.45 17.63 32.87
N ALA A 6 -16.28 18.07 31.94
CA ALA A 6 -16.35 17.50 30.59
C ALA A 6 -15.03 17.68 29.82
N ALA A 7 -14.41 18.86 29.93
CA ALA A 7 -13.12 19.14 29.30
C ALA A 7 -12.00 18.25 29.85
N ALA A 8 -11.93 18.07 31.18
CA ALA A 8 -10.93 17.22 31.81
C ALA A 8 -11.07 15.74 31.41
N LEU A 9 -12.31 15.24 31.29
CA LEU A 9 -12.58 13.89 30.82
C LEU A 9 -12.21 13.72 29.34
N GLY A 10 -12.59 14.68 28.50
CA GLY A 10 -12.26 14.69 27.07
C GLY A 10 -10.75 14.65 26.84
N TRP A 11 -9.98 15.42 27.61
CA TRP A 11 -8.52 15.40 27.55
C TRP A 11 -7.92 14.02 27.87
N ARG A 12 -8.39 13.37 28.95
CA ARG A 12 -7.91 12.03 29.32
C ARG A 12 -8.23 10.98 28.26
N LEU A 13 -9.42 11.06 27.66
CA LEU A 13 -9.80 10.18 26.56
C LEU A 13 -8.93 10.42 25.33
N ALA A 14 -8.64 11.68 24.98
CA ALA A 14 -7.75 11.99 23.88
C ALA A 14 -6.34 11.40 24.11
N VAL A 15 -5.78 11.59 25.31
CA VAL A 15 -4.49 11.01 25.69
C VAL A 15 -4.53 9.48 25.63
N ALA A 16 -5.59 8.84 26.12
CA ALA A 16 -5.76 7.39 26.06
C ALA A 16 -5.82 6.88 24.61
N VAL A 17 -6.58 7.53 23.74
CA VAL A 17 -6.67 7.19 22.31
C VAL A 17 -5.31 7.33 21.64
N VAL A 18 -4.57 8.41 21.90
CA VAL A 18 -3.23 8.61 21.36
C VAL A 18 -2.25 7.57 21.90
N ALA A 19 -2.31 7.22 23.19
CA ALA A 19 -1.44 6.20 23.77
C ALA A 19 -1.70 4.80 23.18
N ILE A 20 -2.97 4.48 22.87
CA ILE A 20 -3.37 3.18 22.32
C ILE A 20 -3.11 3.12 20.80
N ALA A 21 -3.61 4.11 20.05
CA ALA A 21 -3.54 4.11 18.59
C ALA A 21 -2.19 4.65 18.06
N GLY A 22 -1.49 5.46 18.85
CA GLY A 22 -0.24 6.11 18.48
C GLY A 22 0.83 5.13 18.00
N PRO A 23 1.17 4.06 18.75
CA PRO A 23 2.15 3.08 18.30
C PRO A 23 1.79 2.43 16.97
N THR A 24 0.52 2.10 16.75
CA THR A 24 0.03 1.50 15.51
C THR A 24 0.10 2.49 14.35
N VAL A 25 -0.34 3.73 14.55
CA VAL A 25 -0.27 4.78 13.53
C VAL A 25 1.18 5.12 13.19
N LEU A 26 2.06 5.19 14.20
CA LEU A 26 3.50 5.40 14.02
C LEU A 26 4.12 4.27 13.20
N TYR A 27 3.78 3.02 13.53
CA TYR A 27 4.26 1.84 12.81
C TYR A 27 3.79 1.85 11.34
N LEU A 28 2.49 2.05 11.11
CA LEU A 28 1.93 2.11 9.75
C LEU A 28 2.47 3.30 8.97
N GLY A 29 2.69 4.43 9.62
CA GLY A 29 3.31 5.62 9.04
C GLY A 29 4.75 5.35 8.62
N LEU A 30 5.54 4.74 9.50
CA LEU A 30 6.92 4.34 9.21
C LEU A 30 6.97 3.33 8.07
N TRP A 31 6.12 2.30 8.13
CA TRP A 31 6.01 1.29 7.08
C TRP A 31 5.71 1.90 5.72
N ARG A 32 4.68 2.76 5.63
CA ARG A 32 4.35 3.47 4.38
C ARG A 32 5.45 4.42 3.92
N LEU A 33 6.17 5.07 4.83
CA LEU A 33 7.28 5.94 4.48
C LEU A 33 8.43 5.13 3.86
N LEU A 34 8.75 3.97 4.44
CA LEU A 34 9.77 3.06 3.90
C LEU A 34 9.35 2.52 2.53
N GLU A 35 8.07 2.18 2.34
CA GLU A 35 7.54 1.79 1.03
C GLU A 35 7.67 2.93 0.01
N ARG A 36 7.32 4.17 0.39
CA ARG A 36 7.50 5.34 -0.48
C ARG A 36 8.96 5.55 -0.89
N LEU A 37 9.89 5.50 0.07
CA LEU A 37 11.32 5.68 -0.23
C LEU A 37 11.86 4.58 -1.17
N ARG A 38 11.30 3.36 -1.09
CA ARG A 38 11.63 2.27 -2.02
C ARG A 38 11.11 2.54 -3.43
N ASP A 39 9.88 3.04 -3.54
CA ASP A 39 9.23 3.32 -4.83
C ASP A 39 9.81 4.56 -5.52
N ASP A 40 10.10 5.63 -4.76
CA ASP A 40 10.66 6.87 -5.30
C ASP A 40 12.06 6.63 -5.88
N ALA A 41 12.87 5.74 -5.29
CA ALA A 41 14.18 5.37 -5.84
C ALA A 41 14.10 4.66 -7.21
N LEU A 42 12.98 4.01 -7.54
CA LEU A 42 12.74 3.41 -8.86
C LEU A 42 12.16 4.46 -9.84
N ILE A 43 11.28 5.33 -9.37
CA ILE A 43 10.71 6.43 -10.16
C ILE A 43 11.83 7.40 -10.58
N GLU A 44 12.73 7.78 -9.67
CA GLU A 44 13.88 8.63 -9.96
C GLU A 44 14.79 7.99 -11.01
N ARG A 45 14.99 6.67 -10.97
CA ARG A 45 15.79 5.93 -11.97
C ARG A 45 15.11 5.83 -13.33
N LEU A 46 13.78 5.86 -13.39
CA LEU A 46 13.01 5.88 -14.64
C LEU A 46 12.97 7.30 -15.24
N VAL A 47 12.83 8.31 -14.39
CA VAL A 47 12.91 9.74 -14.76
C VAL A 47 14.33 10.11 -15.21
N ALA A 48 15.37 9.67 -14.48
CA ALA A 48 16.77 9.89 -14.83
C ALA A 48 17.20 9.18 -16.13
N ARG A 49 16.49 8.10 -16.53
CA ARG A 49 16.70 7.45 -17.83
C ARG A 49 15.95 8.13 -18.98
N GLY A 50 15.19 9.19 -18.73
CA GLY A 50 14.48 9.95 -19.78
C GLY A 50 13.51 9.09 -20.59
N ALA A 51 12.98 8.01 -20.02
CA ALA A 51 12.28 6.97 -20.75
C ALA A 51 10.78 7.28 -20.95
N VAL A 52 10.47 8.48 -21.46
CA VAL A 52 9.33 8.64 -22.37
C VAL A 52 9.84 8.29 -23.77
N ASP A 53 10.09 7.00 -23.97
CA ASP A 53 9.95 6.34 -25.28
C ASP A 53 9.62 4.87 -25.00
N ARG A 54 8.69 4.28 -25.76
CA ARG A 54 8.06 2.98 -25.44
C ARG A 54 9.12 1.90 -25.10
N PRO A 55 9.04 1.23 -23.93
CA PRO A 55 10.03 0.22 -23.57
C PRO A 55 9.87 -1.02 -24.46
N ARG A 56 10.94 -1.43 -25.15
CA ARG A 56 11.09 -2.80 -25.65
C ARG A 56 11.36 -3.71 -24.44
N PRO A 57 10.62 -4.82 -24.26
CA PRO A 57 10.75 -5.68 -23.09
C PRO A 57 12.14 -6.33 -23.06
N ALA A 58 12.83 -6.24 -21.91
CA ALA A 58 14.09 -6.95 -21.70
C ALA A 58 13.80 -8.41 -21.33
N ALA A 59 14.70 -9.33 -21.69
CA ALA A 59 14.54 -10.78 -21.47
C ALA A 59 14.26 -11.15 -19.99
N ALA A 60 14.74 -10.34 -19.05
CA ALA A 60 14.48 -10.52 -17.62
C ALA A 60 13.02 -10.26 -17.23
N ASP A 61 12.31 -9.37 -17.92
CA ASP A 61 10.91 -9.03 -17.64
C ASP A 61 9.97 -10.14 -18.09
N VAL A 62 10.30 -10.79 -19.20
CA VAL A 62 9.57 -11.97 -19.72
C VAL A 62 9.79 -13.18 -18.83
N LEU A 63 11.02 -13.36 -18.31
CA LEU A 63 11.35 -14.45 -17.40
C LEU A 63 10.69 -14.26 -16.02
N ALA A 64 10.70 -13.04 -15.51
CA ALA A 64 10.02 -12.70 -14.26
C ALA A 64 8.51 -12.88 -14.39
N ALA A 65 7.90 -12.38 -15.47
CA ALA A 65 6.46 -12.55 -15.73
C ALA A 65 6.06 -14.02 -15.93
N ALA A 66 6.90 -14.81 -16.62
CA ALA A 66 6.69 -16.24 -16.80
C ALA A 66 6.83 -17.03 -15.50
N MET A 67 7.75 -16.62 -14.61
CA MET A 67 7.98 -17.27 -13.32
C MET A 67 6.94 -16.86 -12.26
N SER A 68 6.43 -15.64 -12.31
CA SER A 68 5.59 -15.10 -11.23
C SER A 68 4.10 -15.35 -11.42
N GLY A 69 3.64 -15.82 -12.60
CA GLY A 69 2.21 -16.04 -12.84
C GLY A 69 1.36 -14.82 -12.44
N VAL A 70 1.91 -13.62 -12.63
CA VAL A 70 1.26 -12.38 -12.22
C VAL A 70 0.39 -11.97 -13.39
N ASP A 71 -0.90 -12.28 -13.31
CA ASP A 71 -1.89 -11.55 -14.09
C ASP A 71 -1.76 -10.10 -13.64
N GLY A 72 -1.19 -9.22 -14.47
CA GLY A 72 -0.96 -7.80 -14.14
C GLY A 72 -2.22 -6.97 -13.78
N ARG A 73 -3.35 -7.64 -13.52
CA ARG A 73 -4.56 -7.12 -12.90
C ARG A 73 -4.24 -6.61 -11.49
N ARG A 74 -4.70 -5.40 -11.17
CA ARG A 74 -4.62 -4.83 -9.82
C ARG A 74 -5.98 -4.93 -9.15
N CYS A 75 -6.00 -5.15 -7.85
CA CYS A 75 -7.23 -5.17 -7.06
C CYS A 75 -7.91 -3.78 -7.12
N PRO A 76 -9.20 -3.68 -7.47
CA PRO A 76 -9.90 -2.40 -7.56
C PRO A 76 -10.12 -1.73 -6.20
N ALA A 77 -10.05 -2.50 -5.10
CA ALA A 77 -10.29 -1.99 -3.74
C ALA A 77 -9.04 -1.43 -3.06
N CYS A 78 -7.86 -2.04 -3.28
CA CYS A 78 -6.63 -1.67 -2.58
C CYS A 78 -5.41 -1.46 -3.49
N GLY A 79 -5.53 -1.68 -4.80
CA GLY A 79 -4.48 -1.45 -5.79
C GLY A 79 -3.35 -2.49 -5.80
N THR A 80 -3.39 -3.50 -4.92
CA THR A 80 -2.39 -4.58 -4.87
C THR A 80 -2.43 -5.43 -6.13
N VAL A 81 -1.26 -5.79 -6.65
CA VAL A 81 -1.14 -6.68 -7.82
C VAL A 81 -1.68 -8.06 -7.46
N VAL A 82 -2.53 -8.59 -8.32
CA VAL A 82 -3.18 -9.89 -8.14
C VAL A 82 -2.26 -10.98 -8.69
N VAL A 83 -2.14 -12.08 -7.97
CA VAL A 83 -1.44 -13.27 -8.46
C VAL A 83 -2.47 -14.16 -9.17
N ALA A 84 -2.14 -14.67 -10.36
CA ALA A 84 -3.08 -15.48 -11.12
C ALA A 84 -3.46 -16.75 -10.34
N GLY A 85 -4.76 -17.04 -10.27
CA GLY A 85 -5.30 -18.20 -9.57
C GLY A 85 -5.76 -17.96 -8.12
N GLU A 86 -5.62 -16.75 -7.58
CA GLU A 86 -6.16 -16.40 -6.25
C GLU A 86 -7.53 -15.73 -6.38
N ALA A 87 -8.55 -16.29 -5.71
CA ALA A 87 -9.90 -15.74 -5.66
C ALA A 87 -10.02 -14.52 -4.73
N GLU A 88 -9.03 -14.29 -3.86
CA GLU A 88 -9.01 -13.22 -2.87
C GLU A 88 -7.72 -12.41 -2.94
N CYS A 89 -7.82 -11.10 -2.71
CA CYS A 89 -6.65 -10.24 -2.68
C CYS A 89 -5.89 -10.38 -1.36
N ARG A 90 -4.59 -10.69 -1.41
CA ARG A 90 -3.74 -10.80 -0.20
C ARG A 90 -3.62 -9.51 0.61
N GLY A 91 -3.85 -8.35 -0.01
CA GLY A 91 -3.74 -7.05 0.67
C GLY A 91 -4.97 -6.70 1.50
N CYS A 92 -6.17 -6.86 0.93
CA CYS A 92 -7.42 -6.46 1.57
C CYS A 92 -8.38 -7.60 1.91
N ARG A 93 -8.01 -8.84 1.59
CA ARG A 93 -8.83 -10.06 1.73
C ARG A 93 -10.24 -9.92 1.17
N ARG A 94 -10.39 -9.11 0.12
CA ARG A 94 -11.64 -9.00 -0.64
C ARG A 94 -11.60 -9.93 -1.84
N PRO A 95 -12.76 -10.47 -2.25
CA PRO A 95 -12.87 -11.27 -3.45
C PRO A 95 -12.43 -10.43 -4.67
N ILE A 96 -11.68 -11.07 -5.57
CA ILE A 96 -11.24 -10.46 -6.81
C ILE A 96 -12.28 -10.84 -7.86
N GLU A 97 -13.25 -9.95 -8.07
CA GLU A 97 -14.25 -10.10 -9.13
C GLU A 97 -13.59 -9.88 -10.48
N GLY A 98 -12.97 -10.95 -11.01
CA GLY A 98 -12.40 -11.03 -12.35
C GLY A 98 -13.19 -12.03 -13.17
N GLY A 99 -14.14 -11.51 -13.94
CA GLY A 99 -15.15 -12.26 -14.70
C GLY A 99 -14.62 -13.25 -15.74
N GLU A 100 -15.53 -14.20 -16.01
CA GLU A 100 -15.70 -15.23 -17.06
C GLU A 100 -14.71 -15.28 -18.23
#